data_AF-A0A8I5MYE5-F1
#
_entry.id   AF-A0A8I5MYE5-F1
#
_cell.length_a   1.000
_cell.length_b   1.000
_cell.length_c   1.000
_cell.angle_alpha   90.00
_cell.angle_beta   90.00
_cell.angle_gamma   90.00
#
_symmetry.space_group_name_H-M   'P 1'
#
loop_
_entity.id
_entity.type
_entity.pdbx_description
1 polymer ?
#
loop_
_entity_poly.entity_id
_entity_poly.type
_entity_poly.pdbx_seq_one_letter_code
_entity_poly.pdbx_strand_id
1 'polypeptide(L)'
;MIVFHNFAFLGSSVLAACLEAFQAIDTEVQEGIHPCLRAVDLVPIDRLSGVTVEECGVLARSVGASPYVMNCNIIIDSEDMSAGREIASAIRGSNANGLKGVQAMAFPHEGKIEIACNVESFDDQEAAEISEDFQYVSYSVLGDQFSYVSPHYIEAQVKKLASDWGIGTKGRALVGFTPQECKNCAEYAIKENIGEFWKIRGGVFM
;
A
#
# COMPACT_ATOMS: atom_id res chain seq x y z
N MET A 1 -25.03 -12.63 -12.77
CA MET A 1 -24.32 -12.70 -11.48
C MET A 1 -23.48 -13.97 -11.50
N ILE A 2 -22.21 -13.86 -11.89
CA ILE A 2 -21.30 -15.01 -11.87
C ILE A 2 -20.73 -15.07 -10.46
N VAL A 3 -21.24 -16.00 -9.65
CA VAL A 3 -20.70 -16.28 -8.32
C VAL A 3 -19.54 -17.25 -8.52
N PHE A 4 -18.30 -16.75 -8.40
CA PHE A 4 -17.12 -17.60 -8.49
C PHE A 4 -17.01 -18.43 -7.21
N HIS A 5 -17.58 -19.64 -7.22
CA HIS A 5 -17.38 -20.63 -6.15
C HIS A 5 -16.04 -21.38 -6.26
N ASN A 6 -15.17 -21.01 -7.21
CA ASN A 6 -13.90 -21.70 -7.45
C ASN A 6 -12.72 -20.72 -7.40
N PHE A 7 -12.04 -20.69 -6.25
CA PHE A 7 -10.84 -19.86 -6.02
C PHE A 7 -9.73 -20.13 -7.03
N ALA A 8 -9.56 -21.36 -7.50
CA ALA A 8 -8.54 -21.68 -8.51
C ALA A 8 -8.80 -20.96 -9.84
N PHE A 9 -10.07 -20.88 -10.25
CA PHE A 9 -10.45 -20.19 -11.49
C PHE A 9 -10.25 -18.67 -11.38
N LEU A 10 -10.61 -18.09 -10.22
CA LEU A 10 -10.39 -16.67 -9.97
C LEU A 10 -8.89 -16.33 -9.98
N GLY A 11 -8.06 -17.19 -9.36
CA GLY A 11 -6.61 -17.00 -9.33
C GLY A 11 -5.99 -17.05 -10.73
N SER A 12 -6.35 -18.05 -11.53
CA SER A 12 -5.90 -18.13 -12.92
C SER A 12 -6.35 -16.93 -13.77
N SER A 13 -7.56 -16.41 -13.52
CA SER A 13 -8.09 -15.25 -14.24
C SER A 13 -7.33 -13.96 -13.90
N VAL A 14 -7.04 -13.74 -12.60
CA VAL A 14 -6.21 -12.61 -12.15
C VAL A 14 -4.82 -12.69 -12.76
N LEU A 15 -4.18 -13.86 -12.70
CA LEU A 15 -2.85 -14.06 -13.28
C LEU A 15 -2.84 -13.79 -14.80
N ALA A 16 -3.84 -14.30 -15.53
CA ALA A 16 -3.96 -14.06 -16.96
C ALA A 16 -4.13 -12.57 -17.29
N ALA A 17 -4.94 -11.84 -16.51
CA ALA A 17 -5.10 -10.39 -16.68
C ALA A 17 -3.79 -9.63 -16.41
N CYS A 18 -3.05 -10.01 -15.36
CA CYS A 18 -1.75 -9.40 -15.05
C CYS A 18 -0.71 -9.68 -16.15
N LEU A 19 -0.69 -10.88 -16.71
CA LEU A 19 0.22 -11.24 -17.79
C LEU A 19 -0.08 -10.46 -19.08
N GLU A 20 -1.37 -10.32 -19.43
CA GLU A 20 -1.79 -9.52 -20.57
C GLU A 20 -1.41 -8.04 -20.38
N ALA A 21 -1.69 -7.48 -19.20
CA ALA A 21 -1.30 -6.10 -18.86
C ALA A 21 0.22 -5.90 -18.98
N PHE A 22 1.02 -6.84 -18.50
CA PHE A 22 2.48 -6.79 -18.64
C PHE A 22 2.96 -6.82 -20.10
N GLN A 23 2.26 -7.54 -20.98
CA GLN A 23 2.60 -7.60 -22.41
C GLN A 23 2.13 -6.37 -23.19
N ALA A 24 0.99 -5.80 -22.79
CA ALA A 24 0.34 -4.72 -23.51
C ALA A 24 0.75 -3.32 -23.05
N ILE A 25 1.21 -3.17 -21.80
CA ILE A 25 1.52 -1.87 -21.19
C ILE A 25 3.03 -1.67 -21.14
N ASP A 26 3.49 -0.69 -21.92
CA ASP A 26 4.84 -0.16 -21.81
C ASP A 26 4.88 0.93 -20.73
N THR A 27 5.44 0.60 -19.58
CA THR A 27 5.54 1.53 -18.44
C THR A 27 6.56 2.65 -18.68
N GLU A 28 7.47 2.53 -19.66
CA GLU A 28 8.47 3.58 -19.94
C GLU A 28 7.84 4.82 -20.58
N VAL A 29 6.68 4.67 -21.23
CA VAL A 29 6.00 5.73 -21.97
C VAL A 29 4.65 6.13 -21.36
N GLN A 30 4.27 5.53 -20.23
CA GLN A 30 2.97 5.79 -19.60
C GLN A 30 2.97 7.14 -18.87
N GLU A 31 1.98 7.99 -19.21
CA GLU A 31 1.73 9.26 -18.54
C GLU A 31 0.40 9.21 -17.77
N GLY A 32 0.39 9.77 -16.56
CA GLY A 32 -0.80 9.80 -15.70
C GLY A 32 -0.59 10.65 -14.47
N ILE A 33 -1.70 11.12 -13.87
CA ILE A 33 -1.67 11.93 -12.64
C ILE A 33 -1.25 11.06 -11.44
N HIS A 34 -1.53 9.76 -11.49
CA HIS A 34 -1.08 8.81 -10.48
C HIS A 34 0.12 8.02 -11.01
N PRO A 35 1.22 7.93 -10.25
CA PRO A 35 2.35 7.11 -10.65
C PRO A 35 1.96 5.64 -10.71
N CYS A 36 2.29 5.00 -11.82
CA CYS A 36 2.27 3.56 -11.94
C CYS A 36 3.70 3.05 -11.87
N LEU A 37 4.03 2.35 -10.80
CA LEU A 37 5.34 1.72 -10.61
C LEU A 37 5.46 0.45 -11.45
N ARG A 38 4.31 -0.17 -11.79
CA ARG A 38 4.21 -1.43 -12.52
C ARG A 38 3.05 -1.36 -13.50
N ALA A 39 3.06 -2.23 -14.53
CA ALA A 39 1.93 -2.40 -15.45
C ALA A 39 0.61 -2.72 -14.71
N VAL A 40 0.72 -3.40 -13.56
CA VAL A 40 -0.35 -3.58 -12.59
C VAL A 40 0.21 -3.23 -11.21
N ASP A 41 -0.24 -2.11 -10.63
CA ASP A 41 0.24 -1.65 -9.32
C ASP A 41 -0.39 -2.43 -8.16
N LEU A 42 -1.71 -2.68 -8.23
CA LEU A 42 -2.46 -3.27 -7.15
C LEU A 42 -3.63 -4.10 -7.67
N VAL A 43 -3.77 -5.33 -7.17
CA VAL A 43 -4.97 -6.16 -7.36
C VAL A 43 -5.61 -6.40 -5.98
N PRO A 44 -6.64 -5.62 -5.61
CA PRO A 44 -7.33 -5.83 -4.34
C PRO A 44 -8.14 -7.13 -4.40
N ILE A 45 -7.95 -8.01 -3.42
CA ILE A 45 -8.76 -9.21 -3.21
C ILE A 45 -9.59 -8.97 -1.95
N ASP A 46 -10.77 -8.39 -2.14
CA ASP A 46 -11.71 -8.13 -1.06
C ASP A 46 -12.69 -9.29 -0.89
N ARG A 47 -13.01 -9.57 0.37
CA ARG A 47 -14.04 -10.54 0.73
C ARG A 47 -15.43 -10.05 0.30
N LEU A 48 -16.18 -10.94 -0.36
CA LEU A 48 -17.62 -10.80 -0.55
C LEU A 48 -18.37 -11.74 0.40
N SER A 49 -19.70 -11.60 0.48
CA SER A 49 -20.53 -12.45 1.35
C SER A 49 -20.29 -13.94 1.07
N GLY A 50 -20.10 -14.72 2.13
CA GLY A 50 -19.84 -16.17 2.05
C GLY A 50 -18.38 -16.58 1.83
N VAL A 51 -17.44 -15.63 1.86
CA VAL A 51 -15.99 -15.86 1.77
C VAL A 51 -15.28 -15.29 3.00
N THR A 52 -14.35 -16.07 3.54
CA THR A 52 -13.52 -15.71 4.70
C THR A 52 -12.28 -14.92 4.27
N VAL A 53 -11.69 -14.13 5.19
CA VAL A 53 -10.44 -13.39 4.91
C VAL A 53 -9.30 -14.36 4.61
N GLU A 54 -9.35 -15.51 5.29
CA GLU A 54 -8.48 -16.66 5.14
C GLU A 54 -8.48 -17.18 3.70
N GLU A 55 -9.66 -17.39 3.12
CA GLU A 55 -9.81 -17.83 1.73
C GLU A 55 -9.29 -16.79 0.72
N CYS A 56 -9.52 -15.49 0.97
CA CYS A 56 -8.92 -14.41 0.19
C CYS A 56 -7.39 -14.44 0.26
N GLY A 57 -6.82 -14.72 1.44
CA GLY A 57 -5.38 -14.88 1.65
C GLY A 57 -4.78 -16.04 0.86
N VAL A 58 -5.46 -17.19 0.83
CA VAL A 58 -5.05 -18.35 0.00
C VAL A 58 -5.01 -17.96 -1.48
N LEU A 59 -6.05 -17.29 -1.97
CA LEU A 59 -6.12 -16.83 -3.35
C LEU A 59 -4.98 -15.86 -3.68
N ALA A 60 -4.76 -14.85 -2.85
CA ALA A 60 -3.70 -13.86 -3.04
C ALA A 60 -2.33 -14.52 -3.17
N ARG A 61 -2.00 -15.45 -2.26
CA ARG A 61 -0.74 -16.21 -2.32
C ARG A 61 -0.66 -17.08 -3.56
N SER A 62 -1.76 -17.70 -3.98
CA SER A 62 -1.78 -18.57 -5.17
C SER A 62 -1.45 -17.84 -6.47
N VAL A 63 -1.67 -16.53 -6.53
CA VAL A 63 -1.35 -15.67 -7.68
C VAL A 63 -0.03 -14.91 -7.51
N GLY A 64 0.76 -15.23 -6.48
CA GLY A 64 2.04 -14.55 -6.20
C GLY A 64 1.88 -13.12 -5.69
N ALA A 65 0.71 -12.74 -5.17
CA ALA A 65 0.52 -11.43 -4.57
C ALA A 65 1.26 -11.35 -3.22
N SER A 66 2.12 -10.34 -3.08
CA SER A 66 2.59 -9.88 -1.78
C SER A 66 1.45 -9.17 -1.06
N PRO A 67 1.31 -9.28 0.28
CA PRO A 67 0.28 -8.53 0.97
C PRO A 67 0.68 -7.05 0.98
N TYR A 68 0.22 -6.34 -0.05
CA TYR A 68 0.22 -4.90 -0.13
C TYR A 68 -0.64 -4.35 1.00
N VAL A 69 -0.11 -3.38 1.73
CA VAL A 69 -0.74 -2.93 2.97
C VAL A 69 -1.38 -1.55 2.83
N MET A 70 -0.66 -0.57 2.32
CA MET A 70 -1.15 0.81 2.26
C MET A 70 -0.38 1.70 1.29
N ASN A 71 -1.04 2.76 0.81
CA ASN A 71 -0.37 3.96 0.31
C ASN A 71 -0.25 4.98 1.46
N CYS A 72 0.96 5.48 1.68
CA CYS A 72 1.24 6.56 2.63
C CYS A 72 1.90 7.72 1.89
N ASN A 73 1.15 8.79 1.66
CA ASN A 73 1.65 9.98 0.98
C ASN A 73 1.96 11.07 1.98
N ILE A 74 3.09 11.76 1.83
CA ILE A 74 3.50 12.85 2.71
C ILE A 74 3.75 14.10 1.87
N ILE A 75 3.11 15.20 2.24
CA ILE A 75 3.30 16.48 1.54
C ILE A 75 4.40 17.29 2.23
N ILE A 76 5.42 17.67 1.46
CA ILE A 76 6.52 18.54 1.89
C ILE A 76 6.37 19.93 1.25
N ASP A 77 6.68 20.98 2.01
CA ASP A 77 6.48 22.38 1.63
C ASP A 77 7.66 22.89 0.79
N SER A 78 7.81 22.32 -0.41
CA SER A 78 8.89 22.65 -1.36
C SER A 78 8.43 22.41 -2.79
N GLU A 79 8.97 23.17 -3.74
CA GLU A 79 8.87 22.91 -5.19
C GLU A 79 10.19 22.35 -5.76
N ASP A 80 11.23 22.23 -4.93
CA ASP A 80 12.53 21.68 -5.34
C ASP A 80 12.47 20.15 -5.44
N MET A 81 12.20 19.66 -6.64
CA MET A 81 12.13 18.23 -6.93
C MET A 81 13.44 17.49 -6.66
N SER A 82 14.60 18.16 -6.56
CA SER A 82 15.85 17.50 -6.17
C SER A 82 15.79 17.01 -4.73
N ALA A 83 15.32 17.86 -3.81
CA ALA A 83 15.08 17.49 -2.41
C ALA A 83 14.04 16.36 -2.31
N GLY A 84 12.93 16.47 -3.03
CA GLY A 84 11.90 15.43 -3.06
C GLY A 84 12.42 14.07 -3.51
N ARG A 85 13.19 14.02 -4.60
CA ARG A 85 13.80 12.78 -5.11
C ARG A 85 14.80 12.17 -4.15
N GLU A 86 15.64 12.99 -3.50
CA GLU A 86 16.59 12.51 -2.48
C GLU A 86 15.87 11.91 -1.27
N ILE A 87 14.83 12.58 -0.77
CA ILE A 87 14.02 12.08 0.35
C ILE A 87 13.33 10.75 -0.02
N ALA A 88 12.65 10.70 -1.17
CA ALA A 88 11.98 9.49 -1.65
C ALA A 88 12.96 8.34 -1.89
N SER A 89 14.14 8.63 -2.42
CA SER A 89 15.22 7.65 -2.54
C SER A 89 15.61 7.13 -1.16
N ALA A 90 15.97 8.01 -0.22
CA ALA A 90 16.47 7.63 1.09
C ALA A 90 15.54 6.69 1.88
N ILE A 91 14.22 6.87 1.79
CA ILE A 91 13.26 5.99 2.49
C ILE A 91 12.94 4.69 1.75
N ARG A 92 13.30 4.55 0.47
CA ARG A 92 12.99 3.36 -0.33
C ARG A 92 13.75 2.14 0.20
N GLY A 93 13.05 1.05 0.47
CA GLY A 93 13.61 -0.19 1.04
C GLY A 93 14.67 -0.88 0.18
N SER A 94 14.82 -0.50 -1.10
CA SER A 94 15.93 -0.97 -1.94
C SER A 94 17.27 -0.32 -1.59
N ASN A 95 17.28 0.75 -0.79
CA ASN A 95 18.50 1.39 -0.31
C ASN A 95 18.96 0.79 1.02
N ALA A 96 20.28 0.83 1.27
CA ALA A 96 20.91 0.17 2.42
C ALA A 96 20.34 0.59 3.78
N ASN A 97 19.92 1.85 3.92
CA ASN A 97 19.32 2.40 5.14
C ASN A 97 17.83 2.74 4.95
N GLY A 98 17.21 2.22 3.89
CA GLY A 98 15.81 2.47 3.57
C GLY A 98 14.84 1.70 4.47
N LEU A 99 13.56 1.99 4.31
CA LEU A 99 12.50 1.35 5.08
C LEU A 99 12.07 0.05 4.40
N LYS A 100 12.23 -1.08 5.09
CA LYS A 100 11.87 -2.41 4.55
C LYS A 100 10.43 -2.42 4.04
N GLY A 101 10.22 -2.92 2.82
CA GLY A 101 8.89 -2.98 2.19
C GLY A 101 8.34 -1.64 1.69
N VAL A 102 9.06 -0.52 1.83
CA VAL A 102 8.61 0.78 1.31
C VAL A 102 9.16 1.02 -0.09
N GLN A 103 8.27 1.26 -1.04
CA GLN A 103 8.59 1.85 -2.34
C GLN A 103 8.15 3.32 -2.29
N ALA A 104 9.00 4.24 -2.73
CA ALA A 104 8.70 5.67 -2.59
C ALA A 104 9.14 6.49 -3.80
N MET A 105 8.34 7.47 -4.19
CA MET A 105 8.61 8.42 -5.28
C MET A 105 8.16 9.83 -4.90
N ALA A 106 8.70 10.83 -5.59
CA ALA A 106 8.38 12.24 -5.37
C ALA A 106 7.72 12.85 -6.61
N PHE A 107 6.66 13.65 -6.42
CA PHE A 107 5.90 14.29 -7.48
C PHE A 107 5.52 15.73 -7.15
N PRO A 108 5.39 16.62 -8.14
CA PRO A 108 4.76 17.92 -7.94
C PRO A 108 3.30 17.75 -7.53
N HIS A 109 2.86 18.49 -6.51
CA HIS A 109 1.49 18.47 -6.01
C HIS A 109 1.09 19.86 -5.51
N GLU A 110 0.28 20.59 -6.28
CA GLU A 110 -0.28 21.91 -5.91
C GLU A 110 0.75 22.94 -5.38
N GLY A 111 1.85 23.15 -6.12
CA GLY A 111 2.94 24.07 -5.69
C GLY A 111 3.75 23.53 -4.50
N LYS A 112 3.65 22.23 -4.23
CA LYS A 112 4.41 21.49 -3.24
C LYS A 112 4.93 20.20 -3.85
N ILE A 113 5.50 19.32 -3.02
CA ILE A 113 5.90 17.98 -3.42
C ILE A 113 5.15 16.96 -2.56
N GLU A 114 4.62 15.93 -3.22
CA GLU A 114 4.12 14.72 -2.60
C GLU A 114 5.20 13.64 -2.64
N ILE A 115 5.52 13.07 -1.48
CA ILE A 115 6.30 11.84 -1.34
C ILE A 115 5.29 10.69 -1.23
N ALA A 116 5.02 10.02 -2.34
CA ALA A 116 4.10 8.89 -2.40
C ALA A 116 4.81 7.59 -2.04
N CYS A 117 4.25 6.82 -1.11
CA CYS A 117 4.85 5.57 -0.64
C CYS A 117 3.88 4.39 -0.73
N ASN A 118 4.28 3.35 -1.45
CA ASN A 118 3.63 2.05 -1.41
C ASN A 118 4.30 1.21 -0.31
N VAL A 119 3.51 0.61 0.57
CA VAL A 119 4.01 -0.19 1.69
C VAL A 119 3.56 -1.63 1.55
N GLU A 120 4.54 -2.51 1.37
CA GLU A 120 4.37 -3.95 1.34
C GLU A 120 4.67 -4.54 2.72
N SER A 121 3.91 -5.56 3.11
CA SER A 121 4.27 -6.37 4.26
C SER A 121 5.37 -7.37 3.91
N PHE A 122 6.00 -7.90 4.94
CA PHE A 122 7.00 -8.94 4.84
C PHE A 122 6.75 -10.00 5.92
N ASP A 123 7.18 -11.23 5.63
CA ASP A 123 7.22 -12.31 6.62
C ASP A 123 8.24 -11.96 7.70
N ASP A 124 7.86 -12.20 8.94
CA ASP A 124 8.58 -11.76 10.13
C ASP A 124 8.69 -12.91 11.13
N GLN A 125 9.30 -14.02 10.69
CA GLN A 125 9.59 -15.16 11.57
C GLN A 125 10.67 -14.86 12.62
N GLU A 126 11.36 -13.72 12.53
CA GLU A 126 12.47 -13.34 13.42
C GLU A 126 12.14 -12.22 14.43
N ALA A 127 10.97 -11.56 14.33
CA ALA A 127 10.60 -10.42 15.19
C ALA A 127 9.57 -10.75 16.28
N ALA A 128 9.54 -12.00 16.75
CA ALA A 128 8.71 -12.37 17.90
C ALA A 128 9.20 -11.76 19.23
N GLU A 129 10.39 -11.15 19.26
CA GLU A 129 10.95 -10.51 20.44
C GLU A 129 11.67 -9.22 20.01
N ILE A 130 11.43 -8.09 20.72
CA ILE A 130 11.89 -6.70 20.47
C ILE A 130 10.89 -5.93 19.55
N SER A 131 10.23 -4.82 19.90
CA SER A 131 10.46 -3.72 20.85
C SER A 131 9.15 -2.90 20.95
N GLU A 132 8.99 -2.10 22.00
CA GLU A 132 7.98 -1.03 22.15
C GLU A 132 8.12 0.13 21.13
N ASP A 133 8.70 -0.11 19.95
CA ASP A 133 8.86 0.90 18.91
C ASP A 133 7.66 0.89 17.96
N PHE A 134 6.98 2.02 17.85
CA PHE A 134 5.90 2.33 16.90
C PHE A 134 6.31 2.22 15.41
N GLN A 135 7.44 1.57 15.10
CA GLN A 135 8.02 1.43 13.78
C GLN A 135 7.26 0.43 12.91
N TYR A 136 6.84 -0.70 13.47
CA TYR A 136 6.17 -1.77 12.71
C TYR A 136 4.76 -2.02 13.23
N VAL A 137 3.87 -2.43 12.33
CA VAL A 137 2.54 -2.94 12.65
C VAL A 137 2.49 -4.38 12.18
N SER A 138 2.12 -5.29 13.08
CA SER A 138 2.01 -6.71 12.79
C SER A 138 0.56 -7.16 12.70
N TYR A 139 0.30 -8.16 11.86
CA TYR A 139 -0.99 -8.83 11.72
C TYR A 139 -0.76 -10.28 11.30
N SER A 140 -1.79 -11.12 11.38
CA SER A 140 -1.70 -12.52 10.96
C SER A 140 -2.72 -12.87 9.91
N VAL A 141 -2.33 -13.74 8.99
CA VAL A 141 -3.19 -14.32 7.95
C VAL A 141 -2.93 -15.81 7.90
N LEU A 142 -3.97 -16.63 8.12
CA LEU A 142 -3.85 -18.10 8.14
C LEU A 142 -2.85 -18.66 9.16
N GLY A 143 -2.60 -17.92 10.25
CA GLY A 143 -1.62 -18.29 11.27
C GLY A 143 -0.18 -17.86 10.95
N ASP A 144 0.10 -17.37 9.73
CA ASP A 144 1.38 -16.75 9.40
C ASP A 144 1.39 -15.29 9.85
N GLN A 145 2.53 -14.84 10.36
CA GLN A 145 2.70 -13.50 10.89
C GLN A 145 3.36 -12.59 9.84
N PHE A 146 2.79 -11.40 9.69
CA PHE A 146 3.27 -10.38 8.77
C PHE A 146 3.51 -9.08 9.52
N SER A 147 4.49 -8.32 9.07
CA SER A 147 4.78 -6.99 9.57
C SER A 147 4.93 -6.00 8.43
N TYR A 148 4.63 -4.73 8.68
CA TYR A 148 4.87 -3.63 7.76
C TYR A 148 5.25 -2.36 8.51
N VAL A 149 5.94 -1.44 7.83
CA VAL A 149 6.36 -0.17 8.44
C VAL A 149 5.14 0.70 8.70
N SER A 150 5.02 1.22 9.92
CA SER A 150 3.88 2.02 10.34
C SER A 150 3.85 3.37 9.59
N PRO A 151 2.65 3.91 9.30
CA PRO A 151 2.54 5.18 8.60
C PRO A 151 3.11 6.35 9.41
N HIS A 152 2.99 6.27 10.74
CA HIS A 152 3.59 7.25 11.65
C HIS A 152 5.10 7.28 11.55
N TYR A 153 5.74 6.11 11.42
CA TYR A 153 7.18 6.03 11.29
C TYR A 153 7.66 6.56 9.94
N ILE A 154 6.97 6.22 8.83
CA ILE A 154 7.29 6.75 7.50
C ILE A 154 7.22 8.28 7.52
N GLU A 155 6.14 8.84 8.06
CA GLU A 155 5.97 10.29 8.21
C GLU A 155 7.09 10.93 9.03
N ALA A 156 7.47 10.31 10.16
CA ALA A 156 8.56 10.80 10.99
C ALA A 156 9.92 10.81 10.25
N GLN A 157 10.20 9.78 9.45
CA GLN A 157 11.43 9.72 8.64
C GLN A 157 11.44 10.76 7.53
N VAL A 158 10.33 10.93 6.81
CA VAL A 158 10.20 11.97 5.78
C VAL A 158 10.36 13.36 6.41
N LYS A 159 9.73 13.60 7.56
CA LYS A 159 9.85 14.88 8.28
C LYS A 159 11.28 15.16 8.72
N LYS A 160 12.00 14.15 9.21
CA LYS A 160 13.41 14.28 9.59
C LYS A 160 14.27 14.64 8.37
N LEU A 161 14.15 13.89 7.28
CA LEU A 161 14.92 14.14 6.06
C LEU A 161 14.58 15.51 5.45
N ALA A 162 13.30 15.90 5.42
CA ALA A 162 12.89 17.24 4.97
C ALA A 162 13.50 18.35 5.83
N SER A 163 13.61 18.14 7.16
CA SER A 163 14.23 19.12 8.05
C SER A 163 15.72 19.32 7.81
N ASP A 164 16.45 18.30 7.36
CA ASP A 164 17.86 18.42 6.96
C ASP A 164 18.03 19.35 5.74
N TRP A 165 16.97 19.51 4.94
CA TRP A 165 16.88 20.47 3.83
C TRP A 165 16.26 21.81 4.22
N GLY A 166 15.88 22.01 5.48
CA GLY A 166 15.14 23.20 5.93
C GLY A 166 13.69 23.27 5.45
N ILE A 167 13.11 22.14 5.01
CA ILE A 167 11.75 22.04 4.45
C ILE A 167 10.77 21.56 5.53
N GLY A 168 9.61 22.21 5.62
CA GLY A 168 8.51 21.78 6.49
C GLY A 168 7.64 20.68 5.86
N THR A 169 6.90 19.93 6.68
CA THR A 169 5.87 18.99 6.20
C THR A 169 4.47 19.49 6.56
N LYS A 170 3.46 19.21 5.72
CA LYS A 170 2.06 19.61 5.98
C LYS A 170 1.22 18.50 6.64
N GLY A 171 1.77 17.30 6.76
CA GLY A 171 1.09 16.10 7.30
C GLY A 171 1.13 14.95 6.31
N ARG A 172 0.42 13.86 6.63
CA ARG A 172 0.28 12.69 5.76
C ARG A 172 -1.14 12.55 5.21
N ALA A 173 -1.25 11.98 4.02
CA ALA A 173 -2.48 11.44 3.49
C ALA A 173 -2.32 9.91 3.41
N LEU A 174 -3.20 9.17 4.10
CA LEU A 174 -3.31 7.73 3.85
C LEU A 174 -4.31 7.53 2.72
N VAL A 175 -3.80 7.12 1.57
CA VAL A 175 -4.64 6.85 0.40
C VAL A 175 -5.12 5.40 0.49
N GLY A 176 -6.31 5.22 1.06
CA GLY A 176 -6.93 3.92 1.31
C GLY A 176 -7.22 3.67 2.78
N PHE A 177 -7.11 2.42 3.21
CA PHE A 177 -7.40 1.98 4.57
C PHE A 177 -6.27 1.08 5.08
N THR A 178 -5.98 1.14 6.37
CA THR A 178 -5.14 0.10 7.02
C THR A 178 -5.84 -1.27 6.96
N PRO A 179 -5.12 -2.41 7.10
CA PRO A 179 -5.75 -3.73 7.10
C PRO A 179 -6.90 -3.87 8.11
N GLN A 180 -6.74 -3.29 9.30
CA GLN A 180 -7.79 -3.30 10.32
C GLN A 180 -9.00 -2.46 9.90
N GLU A 181 -8.79 -1.32 9.26
CA GLU A 181 -9.88 -0.50 8.72
C GLU A 181 -10.56 -1.15 7.52
N CYS A 182 -9.82 -1.81 6.63
CA CYS A 182 -10.38 -2.63 5.55
C CYS A 182 -11.33 -3.68 6.15
N LYS A 183 -10.86 -4.41 7.17
CA LYS A 183 -11.66 -5.41 7.87
C LYS A 183 -12.94 -4.80 8.45
N ASN A 184 -12.81 -3.72 9.23
CA ASN A 184 -13.94 -3.06 9.87
C ASN A 184 -14.95 -2.52 8.83
N CYS A 185 -14.47 -1.96 7.72
CA CYS A 185 -15.32 -1.49 6.62
C CYS A 185 -16.07 -2.63 5.94
N ALA A 186 -15.37 -3.73 5.67
CA ALA A 186 -15.98 -4.91 5.06
C ALA A 186 -17.06 -5.52 5.98
N GLU A 187 -16.75 -5.66 7.28
CA GLU A 187 -17.71 -6.16 8.27
C GLU A 187 -18.97 -5.28 8.36
N TYR A 188 -18.79 -3.96 8.38
CA TYR A 188 -19.89 -3.01 8.36
C TYR A 188 -20.71 -3.09 7.07
N ALA A 189 -20.07 -3.06 5.91
CA ALA A 189 -20.74 -3.10 4.62
C ALA A 189 -21.56 -4.40 4.44
N ILE A 190 -21.04 -5.53 4.92
CA ILE A 190 -21.77 -6.81 4.90
C ILE A 190 -22.98 -6.76 5.83
N LYS A 191 -22.80 -6.25 7.07
CA LYS A 191 -23.88 -6.14 8.05
C LYS A 191 -25.04 -5.28 7.55
N GLU A 192 -24.72 -4.17 6.89
CA GLU A 192 -25.69 -3.20 6.38
C GLU A 192 -26.13 -3.49 4.93
N ASN A 193 -25.62 -4.55 4.30
CA ASN A 193 -25.90 -4.97 2.93
C ASN A 193 -25.62 -3.87 1.87
N ILE A 194 -24.46 -3.18 2.00
CA ILE A 194 -24.04 -2.08 1.12
C ILE A 194 -22.93 -2.57 0.17
N GLY A 195 -23.30 -2.90 -1.07
CA GLY A 195 -22.34 -3.39 -2.08
C GLY A 195 -21.35 -2.36 -2.62
N GLU A 196 -21.62 -1.06 -2.43
CA GLU A 196 -20.79 0.05 -2.94
C GLU A 196 -20.23 0.94 -1.83
N PHE A 197 -20.04 0.37 -0.62
CA PHE A 197 -19.62 1.15 0.56
C PHE A 197 -18.31 1.93 0.33
N TRP A 198 -17.41 1.38 -0.47
CA TRP A 198 -16.15 2.00 -0.88
C TRP A 198 -16.32 3.31 -1.67
N LYS A 199 -17.43 3.52 -2.39
CA LYS A 199 -17.69 4.76 -3.13
C LYS A 199 -18.09 5.92 -2.22
N ILE A 200 -18.61 5.61 -1.05
CA ILE A 200 -19.22 6.57 -0.12
C ILE A 200 -18.19 7.04 0.92
N ARG A 201 -17.15 6.25 1.15
CA ARG A 201 -16.08 6.56 2.11
C ARG A 201 -14.92 7.24 1.40
N GLY A 202 -14.67 8.53 1.70
CA GLY A 202 -13.43 9.21 1.32
C GLY A 202 -12.22 8.59 2.03
N GLY A 203 -11.02 8.77 1.47
CA GLY A 203 -9.77 8.36 2.11
C GLY A 203 -9.55 9.03 3.47
N VAL A 204 -8.68 8.45 4.30
CA VAL A 204 -8.38 9.00 5.63
C VAL A 204 -7.24 10.01 5.52
N PHE A 205 -7.57 11.30 5.65
CA PHE A 205 -6.60 12.35 5.95
C PHE A 205 -6.40 12.38 7.46
N MET A 206 -5.18 12.10 7.92
CA MET A 206 -4.81 12.06 9.35
C MET A 206 -3.73 13.09 9.65
#